data_AF-A0A931XP13-F1
#
_entry.id   AF-A0A931XP13-F1
#
_cell.length_a   1.000
_cell.length_b   1.000
_cell.length_c   1.000
_cell.angle_alpha   90.00
_cell.angle_beta   90.00
_cell.angle_gamma   90.00
#
_symmetry.space_group_name_H-M   'P 1'
#
loop_
_entity.id
_entity.type
_entity.pdbx_description
1 polymer ?
#
loop_
_entity_poly.entity_id
_entity_poly.type
_entity_poly.pdbx_seq_one_letter_code
_entity_poly.pdbx_strand_id
1 'polypeptide(L)'
;MIALVFNLPFTLIGIISAIFSLPYQIRIVKNPLSLVIKVRKFWWVFGYMKNARAMTIGYIVLLGPRLLRNDLEHEFIHVKQFQKYPLIFPLLYFYELLKNGPRKNRFEDEAYTLSRSIYEGSK
;
A
#
# COMPACT_ATOMS: atom_id res chain seq x y z
N MET A 1 11.54 11.33 -11.96
CA MET A 1 12.25 10.19 -12.60
C MET A 1 13.11 9.41 -11.61
N ILE A 2 13.95 10.06 -10.80
CA ILE A 2 14.81 9.38 -9.81
C ILE A 2 14.01 8.48 -8.84
N ALA A 3 12.88 8.97 -8.32
CA ALA A 3 12.02 8.19 -7.43
C ALA A 3 11.42 6.93 -8.09
N LEU A 4 11.26 6.91 -9.42
CA LEU A 4 10.77 5.73 -10.13
C LEU A 4 11.85 4.64 -10.14
N VAL A 5 13.09 5.02 -10.46
CA VAL A 5 14.24 4.11 -10.53
C VAL A 5 14.52 3.48 -9.17
N PHE A 6 14.58 4.30 -8.12
CA PHE A 6 14.89 3.80 -6.77
C PHE A 6 13.78 2.94 -6.15
N ASN A 7 12.54 3.09 -6.59
CA ASN A 7 11.44 2.24 -6.15
C ASN A 7 11.17 1.07 -7.11
N LEU A 8 11.97 0.90 -8.16
CA LEU A 8 11.83 -0.21 -9.10
C LEU A 8 11.88 -1.57 -8.38
N PRO A 9 12.80 -1.84 -7.42
CA PRO A 9 12.82 -3.10 -6.71
C PRO A 9 11.49 -3.40 -6.00
N PHE A 10 10.92 -2.41 -5.31
CA PHE A 10 9.62 -2.57 -4.63
C PHE A 10 8.46 -2.70 -5.61
N THR A 11 8.51 -1.98 -6.73
CA THR A 11 7.51 -2.08 -7.78
C THR A 11 7.49 -3.48 -8.42
N LEU A 12 8.67 -4.10 -8.61
CA LEU A 12 8.78 -5.49 -9.05
C LEU A 12 8.19 -6.46 -8.01
N ILE A 13 8.48 -6.25 -6.73
CA ILE A 13 7.85 -7.03 -5.64
C ILE A 13 6.33 -6.87 -5.70
N GLY A 14 5.82 -5.65 -5.90
CA GLY A 14 4.40 -5.37 -6.05
C GLY A 14 3.75 -6.12 -7.21
N ILE A 15 4.42 -6.19 -8.37
CA ILE A 15 3.96 -6.95 -9.53
C ILE A 15 3.91 -8.44 -9.20
N ILE A 16 4.96 -8.98 -8.58
CA ILE A 16 5.00 -10.39 -8.16
C ILE A 16 3.85 -10.66 -7.19
N SER A 17 3.68 -9.85 -6.15
CA SER A 17 2.57 -9.94 -5.19
C SER A 17 1.20 -9.86 -5.88
N ALA A 18 1.05 -9.04 -6.92
CA ALA A 18 -0.17 -8.96 -7.71
C ALA A 18 -0.49 -10.30 -8.38
N ILE A 19 0.49 -10.90 -9.07
CA ILE A 19 0.38 -12.18 -9.76
C ILE A 19 -0.04 -13.28 -8.79
N PHE A 20 0.64 -13.37 -7.64
CA PHE A 20 0.29 -14.32 -6.58
C PHE A 20 -1.12 -14.10 -6.04
N SER A 21 -1.65 -12.88 -6.08
CA SER A 21 -2.98 -12.54 -5.55
C SER A 21 -4.14 -12.77 -6.53
N LEU A 22 -3.87 -13.36 -7.71
CA LEU A 22 -4.85 -13.63 -8.77
C LEU A 22 -5.50 -12.33 -9.29
N PRO A 23 -4.79 -11.56 -10.12
CA PRO A 23 -5.29 -10.28 -10.62
C PRO A 23 -6.41 -10.50 -11.65
N TYR A 24 -7.39 -9.59 -11.67
CA TYR A 24 -8.49 -9.67 -12.65
C TYR A 24 -8.84 -8.32 -13.30
N GLN A 25 -8.35 -7.21 -12.77
CA GLN A 25 -8.53 -5.89 -13.37
C GLN A 25 -7.29 -5.04 -13.12
N ILE A 26 -6.83 -4.33 -14.14
CA ILE A 26 -5.65 -3.47 -14.08
C ILE A 26 -6.04 -2.08 -14.58
N ARG A 27 -5.59 -1.04 -13.88
CA ARG A 27 -5.80 0.37 -14.25
C ARG A 27 -4.56 1.18 -13.93
N ILE A 28 -4.13 2.02 -14.85
CA ILE A 28 -3.07 3.01 -14.61
C ILE A 28 -3.71 4.31 -14.12
N VAL A 29 -3.15 4.89 -13.06
CA VAL A 29 -3.52 6.21 -12.53
C VAL A 29 -2.29 7.11 -12.62
N LYS A 30 -2.47 8.35 -13.08
CA LYS A 30 -1.37 9.29 -13.33
C LYS A 30 -1.02 10.18 -12.13
N ASN A 31 -1.95 10.38 -11.20
CA ASN A 31 -1.75 11.25 -10.04
C ASN A 31 -2.36 10.63 -8.75
N PRO A 32 -1.53 10.02 -7.88
CA PRO A 32 -0.11 9.74 -8.10
C PRO A 32 0.09 8.68 -9.19
N LEU A 33 1.23 8.72 -9.91
CA LEU A 33 1.57 7.67 -10.86
C LEU A 33 1.54 6.32 -10.13
N SER A 34 0.68 5.41 -10.56
CA SER A 34 0.50 4.10 -9.94
C SER A 34 -0.19 3.12 -10.88
N LEU A 35 0.06 1.82 -10.65
CA LEU A 35 -0.66 0.72 -11.26
C LEU A 35 -1.60 0.11 -10.22
N VAL A 36 -2.89 0.36 -10.39
CA VAL A 36 -3.94 -0.17 -9.51
C VAL A 36 -4.40 -1.50 -10.08
N ILE A 37 -4.28 -2.56 -9.28
CA ILE A 37 -4.61 -3.93 -9.67
C ILE A 37 -5.64 -4.47 -8.68
N LYS A 38 -6.81 -4.85 -9.17
CA LYS A 38 -7.76 -5.60 -8.35
C LYS A 38 -7.40 -7.07 -8.36
N VAL A 39 -7.39 -7.66 -7.18
CA VAL A 39 -6.96 -9.04 -6.92
C VAL A 39 -8.05 -9.81 -6.18
N ARG A 40 -8.10 -11.12 -6.35
CA ARG A 40 -9.19 -11.94 -5.76
C ARG A 40 -9.01 -12.17 -4.26
N LYS A 41 -7.77 -12.37 -3.80
CA LYS A 41 -7.49 -12.68 -2.38
C LYS A 41 -6.02 -12.42 -2.03
N PHE A 42 -5.78 -11.97 -0.80
CA PHE A 42 -4.46 -11.94 -0.19
C PHE A 42 -4.28 -13.20 0.66
N TRP A 43 -3.92 -14.33 0.05
CA TRP A 43 -3.83 -15.63 0.75
C TRP A 43 -2.44 -15.90 1.34
N TRP A 44 -1.44 -15.13 0.92
CA TRP A 44 -0.04 -15.24 1.33
C TRP A 44 0.33 -14.27 2.45
N VAL A 45 -0.56 -13.36 2.84
CA VAL A 45 -0.32 -12.39 3.92
C VAL A 45 -0.61 -13.02 5.29
N PHE A 46 0.23 -12.69 6.27
CA PHE A 46 0.13 -13.19 7.65
C PHE A 46 0.44 -12.09 8.66
N GLY A 47 0.28 -12.37 9.95
CA GLY A 47 0.54 -11.40 11.02
C GLY A 47 -0.37 -10.18 10.95
N TYR A 48 0.21 -8.98 11.10
CA TYR A 48 -0.55 -7.72 11.09
C TYR A 48 -1.25 -7.44 9.75
N MET A 49 -0.81 -8.08 8.66
CA MET A 49 -1.36 -7.93 7.31
C MET A 49 -2.49 -8.91 6.98
N LYS A 50 -2.83 -9.85 7.90
CA LYS A 50 -3.78 -10.96 7.64
C LYS A 50 -5.17 -10.51 7.16
N ASN A 51 -5.57 -9.27 7.48
CA ASN A 51 -6.85 -8.68 7.11
C ASN A 51 -6.69 -7.45 6.21
N ALA A 52 -5.57 -7.32 5.49
CA ALA A 52 -5.35 -6.21 4.57
C ALA A 52 -6.47 -6.17 3.51
N ARG A 53 -7.13 -5.01 3.35
CA ARG A 53 -8.18 -4.80 2.34
C ARG A 53 -7.59 -4.28 1.04
N ALA A 54 -6.51 -3.52 1.16
CA ALA A 54 -5.68 -3.05 0.08
C ALA A 54 -4.21 -3.02 0.56
N MET A 55 -3.29 -2.84 -0.38
CA MET A 55 -1.86 -2.79 -0.09
C MET A 55 -1.11 -2.02 -1.16
N THR A 56 -0.14 -1.21 -0.75
CA THR A 56 0.79 -0.52 -1.66
C THR A 56 2.19 -1.05 -1.53
N ILE A 57 2.80 -1.41 -2.66
CA ILE A 57 4.20 -1.82 -2.75
C ILE A 57 4.85 -1.08 -3.92
N GLY A 58 5.68 -0.08 -3.61
CA GLY A 58 6.25 0.81 -4.61
C GLY A 58 5.16 1.61 -5.34
N TYR A 59 5.09 1.45 -6.67
CA TYR A 59 4.07 2.08 -7.51
C TYR A 59 2.85 1.18 -7.76
N ILE A 60 2.79 0.00 -7.13
CA ILE A 60 1.69 -0.96 -7.32
C ILE A 60 0.72 -0.84 -6.14
N VAL A 61 -0.56 -0.64 -6.46
CA VAL A 61 -1.66 -0.67 -5.50
C VAL A 61 -2.48 -1.92 -5.76
N LEU A 62 -2.58 -2.79 -4.77
CA LEU A 62 -3.40 -4.00 -4.80
C LEU A 62 -4.70 -3.75 -4.06
N LEU A 63 -5.82 -4.00 -4.72
CA LEU A 63 -7.16 -3.85 -4.14
C LEU A 63 -7.80 -5.23 -3.97
N GLY A 64 -8.08 -5.59 -2.72
CA GLY A 64 -8.76 -6.85 -2.38
C GLY A 64 -10.28 -6.80 -2.58
N PRO A 65 -10.98 -7.89 -2.23
CA PRO A 65 -12.43 -8.00 -2.46
C PRO A 65 -13.29 -7.25 -1.43
N ARG A 66 -12.72 -6.82 -0.29
CA ARG A 66 -13.45 -6.22 0.84
C ARG A 66 -13.09 -4.75 1.05
N LEU A 67 -13.00 -3.96 -0.02
CA LEU A 67 -12.68 -2.53 0.09
C LEU A 67 -13.77 -1.77 0.84
N LEU A 68 -13.36 -0.81 1.66
CA LEU A 68 -14.22 0.22 2.22
C LEU A 68 -14.03 1.55 1.50
N ARG A 69 -14.88 2.51 1.87
CA ARG A 69 -14.79 3.89 1.38
C ARG A 69 -13.41 4.47 1.70
N ASN A 70 -12.81 5.12 0.72
CA ASN A 70 -11.51 5.80 0.79
C ASN A 70 -10.27 4.89 0.92
N ASP A 71 -10.41 3.57 0.77
CA ASP A 71 -9.24 2.66 0.80
C ASP A 71 -8.27 2.94 -0.35
N LEU A 72 -8.76 3.26 -1.55
CA LEU A 72 -7.88 3.60 -2.67
C LEU A 72 -7.11 4.91 -2.41
N GLU A 73 -7.79 5.91 -1.86
CA GLU A 73 -7.20 7.19 -1.48
C GLU A 73 -6.13 7.01 -0.40
N HIS A 74 -6.36 6.10 0.55
CA HIS A 74 -5.38 5.69 1.56
C HIS A 74 -4.13 5.09 0.90
N GLU A 75 -4.29 4.13 0.01
CA GLU A 75 -3.17 3.53 -0.73
C GLU A 75 -2.39 4.55 -1.57
N PHE A 76 -3.07 5.54 -2.16
CA PHE A 76 -2.39 6.62 -2.88
C PHE A 76 -1.50 7.48 -1.99
N ILE A 77 -1.78 7.60 -0.70
CA ILE A 77 -0.87 8.27 0.23
C ILE A 77 0.42 7.44 0.38
N HIS A 78 0.33 6.12 0.47
CA HIS A 78 1.53 5.26 0.50
C HIS A 78 2.34 5.36 -0.80
N VAL A 79 1.70 5.46 -1.97
CA VAL A 79 2.41 5.71 -3.23
C VAL A 79 3.18 7.04 -3.16
N LYS A 80 2.56 8.10 -2.62
CA LYS A 80 3.23 9.39 -2.41
C LYS A 80 4.36 9.29 -1.40
N GLN A 81 4.23 8.48 -0.35
CA GLN A 81 5.29 8.24 0.62
C GLN A 81 6.48 7.51 -0.01
N PHE A 82 6.24 6.50 -0.86
CA PHE A 82 7.28 5.89 -1.70
C PHE A 82 7.96 6.92 -2.60
N GLN A 83 7.20 7.83 -3.22
CA GLN A 83 7.76 8.90 -4.06
C GLN A 83 8.59 9.92 -3.27
N LYS A 84 8.18 10.22 -2.03
CA LYS A 84 8.83 11.17 -1.12
C LYS A 84 10.11 10.61 -0.49
N TYR A 85 10.10 9.31 -0.16
CA TYR A 85 11.21 8.60 0.46
C TYR A 85 11.63 7.40 -0.38
N PRO A 86 12.09 7.62 -1.63
CA PRO A 86 12.43 6.51 -2.52
C PRO A 86 13.54 5.67 -1.92
N LEU A 87 13.53 4.37 -2.21
CA LEU A 87 14.43 3.34 -1.64
C LEU A 87 14.23 3.05 -0.14
N ILE A 88 14.11 4.09 0.70
CA ILE A 88 14.16 3.96 2.17
C ILE A 88 12.79 3.86 2.83
N PHE A 89 11.69 4.15 2.12
CA PHE A 89 10.35 4.16 2.71
C PHE A 89 10.00 2.85 3.46
N PRO A 90 10.21 1.64 2.90
CA PRO A 90 9.90 0.41 3.61
C PRO A 90 10.70 0.23 4.91
N LEU A 91 11.95 0.70 4.95
CA LEU A 91 12.78 0.66 6.15
C LEU A 91 12.25 1.61 7.22
N LEU A 92 11.89 2.84 6.83
CA LEU A 92 11.28 3.80 7.74
C LEU A 92 9.93 3.30 8.27
N TYR A 93 9.10 2.74 7.40
CA TYR A 93 7.81 2.17 7.78
C TYR A 93 7.99 1.03 8.78
N PHE A 94 8.93 0.11 8.51
CA PHE A 94 9.20 -1.02 9.39
C PHE A 94 9.77 -0.58 10.75
N TYR A 95 10.66 0.42 10.76
CA TYR A 95 11.16 0.99 12.01
C TYR A 95 10.04 1.59 12.88
N GLU A 96 9.14 2.37 12.27
CA GLU A 96 7.98 2.92 12.96
C GLU A 96 7.01 1.83 13.45
N LEU A 97 6.81 0.79 12.64
CA LEU A 97 5.99 -0.37 13.01
C LEU A 97 6.57 -1.09 14.24
N LEU A 98 7.89 -1.30 14.30
CA LEU A 98 8.53 -1.93 15.45
C LEU A 98 8.48 -1.06 16.71
N LYS A 99 8.66 0.26 16.54
CA LYS A 99 8.72 1.19 17.65
C LYS A 99 7.35 1.45 18.28
N ASN A 100 6.33 1.65 17.46
CA ASN A 100 5.03 2.16 17.91
C ASN A 100 3.87 1.16 17.70
N GLY A 101 4.09 0.09 16.94
CA GLY A 101 3.05 -0.86 16.52
C GLY A 101 2.22 -0.35 15.32
N PRO A 102 1.36 -1.21 14.75
CA PRO A 102 0.65 -0.92 13.50
C PRO A 102 -0.35 0.25 13.61
N ARG A 103 -0.95 0.46 14.79
CA ARG A 103 -1.96 1.52 15.01
C ARG A 103 -1.40 2.90 15.33
N LYS A 104 -0.08 3.00 15.54
CA LYS A 104 0.61 4.26 15.87
C LYS A 104 1.78 4.48 14.92
N ASN A 105 1.76 3.80 13.77
CA ASN A 105 2.75 4.02 12.74
C ASN A 105 2.43 5.36 12.09
N ARG A 106 3.33 6.34 12.20
CA ARG A 106 3.12 7.70 11.67
C ARG A 106 2.71 7.73 10.19
N PHE A 107 3.14 6.74 9.40
CA PHE A 107 2.83 6.67 7.98
C PHE A 107 1.41 6.17 7.72
N GLU A 108 0.92 5.26 8.56
CA GLU A 108 -0.50 4.85 8.59
C GLU A 108 -1.36 6.01 9.08
N ASP A 109 -0.95 6.70 10.15
CA ASP A 109 -1.66 7.86 10.70
C ASP A 109 -1.81 8.97 9.66
N GLU A 110 -0.73 9.28 8.91
CA GLU A 110 -0.77 10.21 7.77
C GLU A 110 -1.75 9.74 6.69
N ALA A 111 -1.70 8.45 6.33
CA ALA A 111 -2.56 7.88 5.31
C ALA A 111 -4.05 7.93 5.71
N TYR A 112 -4.41 7.55 6.94
CA TYR A 112 -5.78 7.64 7.45
C TYR A 112 -6.26 9.09 7.55
N THR A 113 -5.43 10.00 8.06
CA THR A 113 -5.79 11.42 8.22
C THR A 113 -6.08 12.08 6.87
N LEU A 114 -5.20 11.87 5.88
CA LEU A 114 -5.32 12.52 4.57
C LEU A 114 -6.40 11.87 3.69
N SER A 115 -6.57 10.56 3.75
CA SER A 115 -7.59 9.85 2.96
C SER A 115 -8.99 9.93 3.56
N ARG A 116 -9.10 10.19 4.88
CA ARG A 116 -10.34 10.00 5.64
C ARG A 116 -10.89 8.57 5.51
N SER A 117 -10.01 7.57 5.38
CA SER A 117 -10.38 6.15 5.44
C SER A 117 -10.66 5.69 6.88
N ILE A 118 -11.31 4.55 7.04
CA ILE A 118 -11.71 3.98 8.32
C ILE A 118 -10.86 2.75 8.63
N TYR A 119 -10.20 2.73 9.79
CA TYR A 119 -9.47 1.57 10.29
C TYR A 119 -10.45 0.49 10.77
N GLU A 120 -10.24 -0.78 10.43
CA GLU A 120 -11.10 -1.86 10.93
C GLU A 120 -10.87 -2.09 12.43
N GLY A 121 -11.87 -1.74 13.26
CA GLY A 121 -11.78 -1.82 14.73
C GLY A 121 -11.81 -0.49 15.46
N SER A 122 -11.96 0.65 14.76
CA SER A 122 -12.41 1.91 15.39
C SER A 122 -13.92 1.84 15.57
N LYS A 123 -14.35 1.38 16.75
CA LYS A 123 -15.69 1.69 17.28
C LYS A 123 -15.62 3.01 18.02
#